data_AF-A0A1B6FEH7-F1
#
_entry.id   AF-A0A1B6FEH7-F1
#
_cell.length_a   1.000
_cell.length_b   1.000
_cell.length_c   1.000
_cell.angle_alpha   90.00
_cell.angle_beta   90.00
_cell.angle_gamma   90.00
#
_symmetry.space_group_name_H-M   'P 1'
#
loop_
_entity.id
_entity.type
_entity.pdbx_description
1 polymer ?
#
loop_
_entity_poly.entity_id
_entity_poly.type
_entity_poly.pdbx_seq_one_letter_code
_entity_poly.pdbx_strand_id
1 'polypeptide(L)'
;GNSDSVTLSGLLADTQYQITVTAVRDGKKFKSRPIVFRTLEPPRTNEVQMTPPGVRSGGQRGVPPLTNMPPTYIQVRGVEVGIVVLVLMVWVAAIILFFNRWGKIRML
;
A
#
# COMPACT_ATOMS: atom_id res chain seq x y z
N GLY A 1 6.71 -32.59 -5.48
CA GLY A 1 6.53 -31.67 -6.62
C GLY A 1 6.79 -30.27 -6.13
N ASN A 2 7.58 -29.49 -6.87
CA ASN A 2 7.83 -28.09 -6.56
C ASN A 2 7.00 -27.26 -7.56
N SER A 3 6.21 -26.30 -7.07
CA SER A 3 5.38 -25.43 -7.91
C SER A 3 5.95 -24.01 -7.87
N ASP A 4 6.19 -23.45 -9.04
CA ASP A 4 6.66 -22.07 -9.23
C ASP A 4 5.51 -21.05 -9.31
N SER A 5 4.26 -21.52 -9.42
CA SER A 5 3.07 -20.70 -9.59
C SER A 5 1.88 -21.16 -8.73
N VAL A 6 1.04 -20.20 -8.31
CA VAL A 6 -0.20 -20.42 -7.54
C VAL A 6 -1.28 -19.47 -8.07
N THR A 7 -2.47 -20.00 -8.32
CA THR A 7 -3.63 -19.21 -8.77
C THR A 7 -4.49 -18.79 -7.58
N LEU A 8 -4.79 -17.50 -7.48
CA LEU A 8 -5.73 -16.96 -6.50
C LEU A 8 -7.09 -16.78 -7.16
N SER A 9 -8.10 -17.50 -6.65
CA SER A 9 -9.48 -17.45 -7.13
C SER A 9 -10.40 -16.78 -6.10
N GLY A 10 -11.61 -16.38 -6.54
CA GLY A 10 -12.61 -15.77 -5.65
C GLY A 10 -12.27 -14.34 -5.21
N LEU A 11 -11.39 -13.64 -5.93
CA LEU A 11 -11.10 -12.23 -5.67
C LEU A 11 -12.28 -11.36 -6.11
N LEU A 12 -12.57 -10.32 -5.33
CA LEU A 12 -13.56 -9.33 -5.69
C LEU A 12 -13.10 -8.57 -6.93
N ALA A 13 -14.07 -8.22 -7.78
CA ALA A 13 -13.89 -7.37 -8.94
C ALA A 13 -13.36 -5.98 -8.57
N ASP A 14 -12.59 -5.37 -9.46
CA ASP A 14 -12.17 -3.98 -9.35
C ASP A 14 -11.52 -3.61 -7.99
N THR A 15 -10.92 -4.59 -7.32
CA THR A 15 -10.43 -4.49 -5.94
C THR A 15 -8.91 -4.58 -5.91
N GLN A 16 -8.30 -3.70 -5.12
CA GLN A 16 -6.85 -3.68 -4.94
C GLN A 16 -6.41 -4.67 -3.87
N TYR A 17 -5.46 -5.54 -4.21
CA TYR A 17 -4.88 -6.55 -3.35
C TYR A 17 -3.37 -6.36 -3.22
N GLN A 18 -2.83 -6.74 -2.06
CA GLN A 18 -1.39 -6.77 -1.78
C GLN A 18 -0.96 -8.21 -1.47
N ILE A 19 -0.02 -8.74 -2.25
CA ILE A 19 0.51 -10.11 -2.09
C ILE A 19 1.93 -10.06 -1.56
N THR A 20 2.28 -11.02 -0.72
CA THR A 20 3.67 -11.29 -0.34
C THR A 20 3.91 -12.79 -0.25
N VAL A 21 5.05 -13.24 -0.78
CA VAL A 21 5.46 -14.64 -0.75
C VAL A 21 6.45 -14.84 0.40
N THR A 22 6.28 -15.90 1.17
CA THR A 22 7.24 -16.29 2.22
C THR A 22 7.76 -17.68 1.92
N ALA A 23 9.05 -17.80 1.65
CA ALA A 23 9.73 -19.08 1.54
C ALA A 23 10.25 -19.51 2.91
N VAL A 24 10.17 -20.80 3.24
CA VAL A 24 10.75 -21.37 4.46
C VAL A 24 11.87 -22.32 4.05
N ARG A 25 13.08 -22.06 4.53
CA ARG A 25 14.26 -22.91 4.31
C ARG A 25 15.01 -23.06 5.63
N ASP A 26 15.25 -24.28 6.08
CA ASP A 26 15.96 -24.60 7.33
C ASP A 26 15.42 -23.81 8.54
N GLY A 27 14.09 -23.71 8.66
CA GLY A 27 13.42 -22.94 9.71
C GLY A 27 13.48 -21.40 9.54
N LYS A 28 14.24 -20.89 8.58
CA LYS A 28 14.35 -19.46 8.27
C LYS A 28 13.31 -19.04 7.24
N LYS A 29 12.63 -17.91 7.50
CA LYS A 29 11.61 -17.34 6.62
C LYS A 29 12.23 -16.23 5.76
N PHE A 30 12.06 -16.32 4.45
CA PHE A 30 12.48 -15.32 3.48
C PHE A 30 11.23 -14.68 2.87
N LYS A 31 11.03 -13.39 3.12
CA LYS A 31 9.84 -12.65 2.69
C LYS A 31 10.14 -11.85 1.42
N SER A 32 9.25 -11.91 0.43
CA SER A 32 9.37 -11.12 -0.79
C SER A 32 9.01 -9.65 -0.55
N ARG A 33 9.31 -8.80 -1.53
CA ARG A 33 8.68 -7.47 -1.63
C ARG A 33 7.16 -7.63 -1.83
N PRO A 34 6.34 -6.74 -1.25
CA PRO A 34 4.92 -6.74 -1.52
C PRO A 34 4.64 -6.27 -2.96
N ILE A 35 3.70 -6.94 -3.63
CA ILE A 35 3.21 -6.54 -4.96
C ILE A 35 1.74 -6.15 -4.82
N VAL A 36 1.38 -5.02 -5.41
CA VAL A 36 0.03 -4.49 -5.39
C VAL A 36 -0.55 -4.59 -6.79
N PHE A 37 -1.75 -5.14 -6.91
CA PHE A 37 -2.48 -5.26 -8.17
C PHE A 37 -3.96 -4.98 -7.94
N ARG A 38 -4.65 -4.54 -8.98
CA ARG A 38 -6.11 -4.37 -8.98
C ARG A 38 -6.70 -5.43 -9.90
N THR A 39 -7.71 -6.13 -9.42
CA THR A 39 -8.45 -7.08 -10.25
C THR A 39 -9.21 -6.33 -11.32
N LEU A 40 -9.42 -6.99 -12.46
CA LEU A 40 -10.20 -6.41 -13.54
C LEU A 40 -11.68 -6.35 -13.12
N GLU A 41 -12.40 -5.36 -13.63
CA GLU A 41 -13.85 -5.44 -13.62
C GLU A 41 -14.25 -6.67 -14.47
N PRO A 42 -15.14 -7.55 -13.98
CA PRO A 42 -15.61 -8.67 -14.77
C PRO A 42 -16.19 -8.09 -16.07
N PRO A 43 -16.04 -8.80 -17.21
CA PRO A 43 -16.68 -8.39 -18.43
C PRO A 43 -18.13 -8.07 -18.09
N ARG A 44 -18.55 -6.82 -18.31
CA ARG A 44 -19.97 -6.51 -18.25
C ARG A 44 -20.56 -7.40 -19.31
N THR A 45 -21.21 -8.48 -18.87
CA THR A 45 -22.23 -9.12 -19.65
C THR A 45 -23.31 -8.04 -19.75
N ASN A 46 -23.09 -7.07 -20.65
CA ASN A 46 -24.17 -6.51 -21.40
C ASN A 46 -24.73 -7.77 -22.06
N GLU A 47 -25.68 -8.40 -21.38
CA GLU A 47 -26.62 -9.26 -22.04
C GLU A 47 -27.06 -8.39 -23.22
N VAL A 48 -26.57 -8.72 -24.42
CA VAL A 48 -27.25 -8.31 -25.64
C VAL A 48 -28.56 -9.04 -25.49
N GLN A 49 -29.46 -8.36 -24.79
CA GLN A 49 -30.77 -8.78 -24.45
C GLN A 49 -31.44 -8.89 -25.81
N MET A 50 -31.41 -10.09 -26.37
CA MET A 50 -32.43 -10.55 -27.31
C MET A 50 -33.75 -10.57 -26.52
N THR A 51 -34.25 -9.40 -26.13
CA THR A 51 -35.64 -9.24 -25.71
C THR A 51 -36.46 -8.99 -26.95
N PRO A 52 -37.54 -9.76 -27.16
CA PRO A 52 -38.68 -9.27 -27.92
C PRO A 52 -39.11 -7.90 -27.37
N PRO A 53 -39.56 -6.96 -28.22
CA PRO A 53 -39.80 -5.59 -27.81
C PRO A 53 -40.92 -5.51 -26.78
N GLY A 54 -40.59 -4.97 -25.60
CA GLY A 54 -41.56 -4.37 -24.69
C GLY A 54 -41.80 -5.09 -23.38
N VAL A 55 -40.87 -4.96 -22.42
CA VAL A 55 -41.25 -4.87 -21.00
C VAL A 55 -40.37 -3.83 -20.32
N ARG A 56 -40.99 -2.70 -19.97
CA ARG A 56 -40.38 -1.60 -19.23
C ARG A 56 -40.44 -1.95 -17.74
N SER A 57 -39.35 -2.46 -17.16
CA SER A 57 -39.24 -2.60 -15.71
C SER A 57 -38.20 -1.62 -15.18
N GLY A 58 -38.71 -0.61 -14.48
CA GLY A 58 -37.90 0.31 -13.69
C GLY A 58 -37.20 -0.43 -12.57
N GLY A 59 -35.97 -0.02 -12.27
CA GLY A 59 -35.16 -0.63 -11.23
C GLY A 59 -33.95 0.23 -10.89
N GLN A 60 -34.16 1.16 -9.96
CA GLN A 60 -33.20 1.59 -8.94
C GLN A 60 -31.87 2.24 -9.43
N ARG A 61 -31.87 3.58 -9.39
CA ARG A 61 -30.65 4.37 -9.15
C ARG A 61 -30.09 4.01 -7.76
N GLY A 62 -29.18 3.04 -7.71
CA GLY A 62 -28.28 2.88 -6.57
C GLY A 62 -27.21 3.96 -6.65
N VAL A 63 -27.32 4.97 -5.81
CA VAL A 63 -26.24 5.92 -5.54
C VAL A 63 -25.04 5.10 -5.04
N PRO A 64 -23.86 5.14 -5.67
CA PRO A 64 -22.72 4.38 -5.19
C PRO A 64 -22.33 4.89 -3.78
N PRO A 65 -22.07 4.00 -2.81
CA PRO A 65 -21.60 4.43 -1.50
C PRO A 65 -20.19 5.02 -1.67
N LEU A 66 -20.04 6.28 -1.31
CA LEU A 66 -18.78 7.02 -1.30
C LEU A 66 -17.99 6.65 -0.04
N THR A 67 -17.74 5.36 0.20
CA THR A 67 -17.04 4.90 1.39
C THR A 67 -16.27 3.62 1.11
N ASN A 68 -15.12 3.79 0.46
CA ASN A 68 -13.89 3.04 0.77
C ASN A 68 -12.79 3.57 -0.14
N MET A 69 -12.34 4.79 0.18
CA MET A 69 -10.97 5.14 -0.19
C MET A 69 -10.09 4.10 0.53
N PRO A 70 -9.33 3.25 -0.20
CA PRO A 70 -8.39 2.37 0.46
C PRO A 70 -7.52 3.24 1.36
N PRO A 71 -7.17 2.78 2.58
CA PRO A 71 -6.23 3.53 3.40
C PRO A 71 -5.04 3.80 2.49
N THR A 72 -4.81 5.08 2.18
CA THR A 72 -3.55 5.51 1.59
C THR A 72 -2.56 5.03 2.60
N TYR A 73 -1.95 3.88 2.31
CA TYR A 73 -0.81 3.39 3.03
C TYR A 73 0.26 4.40 2.67
N ILE A 74 0.21 5.54 3.36
CA ILE A 74 1.33 6.43 3.53
C ILE A 74 2.37 5.45 3.99
N GLN A 75 3.25 5.14 3.06
CA GLN A 75 4.32 4.23 3.28
C GLN A 75 5.18 5.07 4.21
N VAL A 76 4.87 5.01 5.51
CA VAL A 76 5.65 5.58 6.62
C VAL A 76 6.91 4.73 6.60
N ARG A 77 7.72 5.04 5.60
CA ARG A 77 8.84 4.29 5.08
C ARG A 77 9.94 4.54 6.08
N GLY A 78 10.89 3.62 6.16
CA GLY A 78 12.14 3.87 6.88
C GLY A 78 12.82 5.19 6.49
N VAL A 79 12.42 5.82 5.37
CA VAL A 79 12.81 7.18 4.98
C VAL A 79 12.33 8.27 5.95
N GLU A 80 11.08 8.29 6.44
CA GLU A 80 10.63 9.35 7.36
C GLU A 80 11.32 9.22 8.71
N VAL A 81 11.36 8.00 9.26
CA VAL A 81 12.09 7.72 10.50
C VAL A 81 13.59 8.04 10.33
N GLY A 82 14.17 7.71 9.17
CA GLY A 82 15.54 8.02 8.82
C GLY A 82 15.83 9.52 8.78
N ILE A 83 14.94 10.32 8.17
CA ILE A 83 15.08 11.79 8.12
C ILE A 83 14.94 12.37 9.52
N VAL A 84 13.97 11.92 10.32
CA VAL A 84 13.78 12.42 11.69
C VAL A 84 15.03 12.16 12.54
N VAL A 85 15.58 10.94 12.52
CA VAL A 85 16.80 10.60 13.27
C VAL A 85 18.00 11.39 12.75
N LEU A 86 18.15 11.56 11.44
CA LEU A 86 19.24 12.33 10.84
C LEU A 86 19.15 13.81 11.26
N VAL A 87 17.98 14.42 11.18
CA VAL A 87 17.76 15.81 11.60
C VAL A 87 18.05 15.97 13.09
N LEU A 88 17.62 15.02 13.93
CA LEU A 88 17.84 15.04 15.37
C LEU A 88 19.35 14.94 15.70
N MET A 89 20.09 14.06 15.03
CA MET A 89 21.56 13.96 15.13
C MET A 89 22.27 15.26 14.71
N VAL A 90 21.86 15.86 13.59
CA VAL A 90 22.41 17.14 13.11
C VAL A 90 22.12 18.27 14.11
N TRP A 91 20.92 18.30 14.70
CA TRP A 91 20.54 19.30 15.71
C TRP A 91 21.38 19.16 16.99
N VAL A 92 21.56 17.94 17.49
CA VAL A 92 22.41 17.66 18.67
C VAL A 92 23.86 18.04 18.37
N ALA A 93 24.39 17.69 17.20
CA ALA A 93 25.73 18.07 16.79
C ALA A 93 25.90 19.59 16.72
N ALA A 94 24.91 20.32 16.20
CA ALA A 94 24.91 21.78 16.15
C ALA A 94 24.91 22.42 17.55
N ILE A 95 24.13 21.87 18.48
CA ILE A 95 24.12 22.30 19.89
C ILE A 95 25.49 22.05 20.54
N ILE A 96 26.05 20.85 20.36
CA ILE A 96 27.38 20.51 20.91
C ILE A 96 28.45 21.43 20.33
N LEU A 97 28.43 21.66 19.02
CA LEU A 97 29.33 22.62 18.37
C LEU A 97 29.13 24.04 18.89
N PHE A 98 27.90 24.44 19.18
CA PHE A 98 27.61 25.75 19.75
C PHE A 98 28.29 25.89 21.11
N PHE A 99 28.11 24.94 22.02
CA PHE A 99 28.79 24.96 23.32
C PHE A 99 30.31 24.80 23.19
N ASN A 100 30.81 23.95 22.29
CA ASN A 100 32.24 23.74 22.09
C ASN A 100 32.94 24.91 21.39
N ARG A 101 32.25 25.65 20.52
CA ARG A 101 32.82 26.78 19.78
C ARG A 101 32.62 28.10 20.50
N TRP A 102 31.53 28.29 21.24
CA TRP A 102 31.25 29.50 22.02
C TRP A 102 31.74 29.41 23.47
N GLY A 103 31.67 28.23 24.11
CA GLY A 103 32.20 28.01 25.46
C GLY A 103 33.72 28.09 25.53
N LYS A 104 34.42 27.73 24.44
CA LYS A 104 35.88 27.83 24.35
C LYS A 104 36.39 29.27 24.18
N ILE A 105 35.53 30.21 23.78
CA ILE A 105 35.85 31.65 23.67
C ILE A 105 35.56 32.38 24.99
N ARG A 106 34.83 31.76 25.94
CA ARG A 106 34.42 32.37 27.22
C ARG A 106 35.05 31.72 28.47
N MET A 107 35.89 30.70 28.31
CA MET A 107 36.56 30.00 29.40
C MET A 107 38.09 30.19 29.31
N LEU A 108 38.52 31.45 29.16
CA LEU A 108 39.85 31.93 29.52
C LEU A 108 39.71 33.32 30.14
#